data_AF-A0A965N262-F1
#
_entry.id   AF-A0A965N262-F1
#
_cell.length_a   1.000
_cell.length_b   1.000
_cell.length_c   1.000
_cell.angle_alpha   90.00
_cell.angle_beta   90.00
_cell.angle_gamma   90.00
#
_symmetry.space_group_name_H-M   'P 1'
#
loop_
_entity.id
_entity.type
_entity.pdbx_description
1 polymer ?
#
loop_
_entity_poly.entity_id
_entity_poly.type
_entity_poly.pdbx_seq_one_letter_code
_entity_poly.pdbx_strand_id
1 'polypeptide(L)'
;VKAEVVARVIKILKREQETNLPFHKISIRNIAHGLGLSEERFLESYKTLALFKRFLEIEKTKDLIDPLMAEKIAGFANQKADLDLFKMKDEVKLQSLEDLFKMQCYLEATTKVMQDRRNLKLDLEPISVEEVRKTAPELLQLHYGLNLKKLNLSEVSLSIPLKKMLKWQLEDENFYLLADEFKQVQDLGAIDDVSRQNALEKLEAKVRFDVDNFSRRKMVLENKEILKSAFDKLSFERKDVEFLVSGSTQLFMGISQSREVIDRLENLEDQEIFTFDRQLDLLLERYLKARYPQVRILYRDQFEKEGEWLPFDLVKGTLERIVFKDLLEAIEVSGGYKGKSLTAPHQFYVDNRFKTHLDSIVTQLEPKSMEDLKEKLLAIEQNSLPFIRQFQPHITSKLLSKAQMKNELRTKLEEIGLKTLVGPQLFDKGEQVYLALKEWKDSQENGIRLAKLQEKVGEA
;
A
#
# COMPACT_ATOMS: atom_id res chain seq x y z
N VAL A 1 23.63 35.13 -22.95
CA VAL A 1 24.15 34.81 -24.31
C VAL A 1 23.63 33.48 -24.85
N LYS A 2 23.91 32.30 -24.26
CA LYS A 2 23.44 30.99 -24.81
C LYS A 2 21.90 30.80 -24.83
N ALA A 3 21.15 31.33 -23.84
CA ALA A 3 19.69 31.17 -23.77
C ALA A 3 18.92 32.03 -24.80
N GLU A 4 19.38 33.27 -24.99
CA GLU A 4 18.78 34.22 -25.93
C GLU A 4 18.94 33.75 -27.39
N VAL A 5 20.08 33.10 -27.65
CA VAL A 5 20.41 32.43 -28.89
C VAL A 5 19.43 31.30 -29.20
N VAL A 6 19.17 30.39 -28.26
CA VAL A 6 18.25 29.26 -28.46
C VAL A 6 16.80 29.73 -28.67
N ALA A 7 16.37 30.76 -27.93
CA ALA A 7 15.04 31.35 -28.10
C ALA A 7 14.85 31.98 -29.49
N ARG A 8 15.89 32.65 -30.03
CA ARG A 8 15.85 33.18 -31.40
C ARG A 8 15.82 32.07 -32.45
N VAL A 9 16.58 30.98 -32.26
CA VAL A 9 16.59 29.80 -33.15
C VAL A 9 15.17 29.23 -33.28
N ILE A 10 14.50 29.02 -32.14
CA ILE A 10 13.14 28.47 -32.09
C ILE A 10 12.13 29.41 -32.77
N LYS A 11 12.26 30.73 -32.60
CA LYS A 11 11.37 31.72 -33.22
C LYS A 11 11.48 31.73 -34.75
N ILE A 12 12.69 31.58 -35.30
CA ILE A 12 12.91 31.55 -36.75
C ILE A 12 12.46 30.21 -37.34
N LEU A 13 12.75 29.08 -36.68
CA LEU A 13 12.27 27.75 -37.13
C LEU A 13 10.74 27.66 -37.17
N LYS A 14 10.04 28.32 -36.23
CA LYS A 14 8.57 28.45 -36.29
C LYS A 14 8.10 29.27 -37.50
N ARG A 15 8.83 30.34 -37.83
CA ARG A 15 8.52 31.22 -38.97
C ARG A 15 8.80 30.55 -40.33
N GLU A 16 9.82 29.69 -40.39
CA GLU A 16 10.15 28.94 -41.61
C GLU A 16 9.28 27.69 -41.79
N GLN A 17 8.71 27.09 -40.73
CA GLN A 17 7.70 26.04 -40.86
C GLN A 17 6.43 26.50 -41.59
N GLU A 18 6.13 27.81 -41.60
CA GLU A 18 5.03 28.40 -42.38
C GLU A 18 5.33 28.42 -43.89
N THR A 19 6.59 28.26 -44.29
CA THR A 19 7.01 28.18 -45.70
C THR A 19 7.52 26.77 -46.00
N ASN A 20 6.85 26.01 -46.87
CA ASN A 20 7.19 24.63 -47.26
C ASN A 20 8.55 24.48 -48.00
N LEU A 21 9.66 24.92 -47.39
CA LEU A 21 11.01 24.84 -47.93
C LEU A 21 11.76 23.68 -47.26
N PRO A 22 12.25 22.70 -48.03
CA PRO A 22 12.97 21.57 -47.46
C PRO A 22 14.32 22.02 -46.89
N PHE A 23 14.64 21.53 -45.68
CA PHE A 23 15.78 21.94 -44.84
C PHE A 23 17.16 21.90 -45.54
N HIS A 24 17.33 21.06 -46.56
CA HIS A 24 18.57 20.98 -47.34
C HIS A 24 18.80 22.18 -48.29
N LYS A 25 17.78 23.02 -48.53
CA LYS A 25 17.89 24.25 -49.32
C LYS A 25 18.11 25.49 -48.47
N ILE A 26 17.95 25.40 -47.16
CA ILE A 26 18.16 26.52 -46.25
C ILE A 26 19.62 26.50 -45.83
N SER A 27 20.40 27.48 -46.32
CA SER A 27 21.79 27.62 -45.93
C SER A 27 21.86 27.78 -44.41
N ILE A 28 22.40 26.78 -43.71
CA ILE A 28 22.65 26.79 -42.26
C ILE A 28 23.38 28.07 -41.85
N ARG A 29 24.24 28.57 -42.75
CA ARG A 29 24.96 29.84 -42.63
C ARG A 29 24.03 31.05 -42.53
N ASN A 30 22.96 31.09 -43.32
CA ASN A 30 22.00 32.20 -43.32
C ASN A 30 21.13 32.18 -42.06
N ILE A 31 20.74 30.99 -41.58
CA ILE A 31 20.03 30.86 -40.31
C ILE A 31 20.94 31.25 -39.15
N ALA A 32 22.17 30.73 -39.10
CA ALA A 32 23.15 31.06 -38.07
C ALA A 32 23.44 32.56 -38.04
N HIS A 33 23.63 33.19 -39.21
CA HIS A 33 23.85 34.63 -39.32
C HIS A 33 22.61 35.44 -38.92
N GLY A 34 21.40 35.01 -39.31
CA GLY A 34 20.13 35.64 -38.88
C GLY A 34 19.90 35.57 -37.37
N LEU A 35 20.61 34.68 -36.69
CA LEU A 35 20.59 34.51 -35.24
C LEU A 35 21.74 35.21 -34.51
N GLY A 36 22.66 35.85 -35.24
CA GLY A 36 23.88 36.45 -34.69
C GLY A 36 24.85 35.40 -34.13
N LEU A 37 24.84 34.20 -34.69
CA LEU A 37 25.67 33.08 -34.26
C LEU A 37 26.74 32.73 -35.28
N SER A 38 27.87 32.24 -34.79
CA SER A 38 28.77 31.46 -35.63
C SER A 38 28.12 30.12 -35.99
N GLU A 39 28.41 29.65 -37.20
CA GLU A 39 27.92 28.38 -37.74
C GLU A 39 28.23 27.20 -36.80
N GLU A 40 29.43 27.17 -36.20
CA GLU A 40 29.82 26.17 -35.19
C GLU A 40 28.91 26.17 -33.95
N ARG A 41 28.62 27.35 -33.38
CA ARG A 41 27.76 27.45 -32.19
C ARG A 41 26.32 27.09 -32.49
N PHE A 42 25.85 27.40 -33.69
CA PHE A 42 24.53 27.01 -34.16
C PHE A 42 24.43 25.48 -34.29
N LEU A 43 25.42 24.84 -34.92
CA LEU A 43 25.47 23.38 -35.09
C LEU A 43 25.58 22.65 -33.76
N GLU A 44 26.38 23.15 -32.83
CA GLU A 44 26.52 22.56 -31.49
C GLU A 44 25.18 22.63 -30.73
N SER A 45 24.52 23.80 -30.74
CA SER A 45 23.21 23.99 -30.10
C SER A 45 22.12 23.13 -30.75
N TYR A 46 22.12 23.04 -32.08
CA TYR A 46 21.19 22.22 -32.84
C TYR A 46 21.39 20.73 -32.55
N LYS A 47 22.64 20.27 -32.45
CA LYS A 47 22.98 18.88 -32.09
C LYS A 47 22.45 18.53 -30.71
N THR A 48 22.61 19.40 -29.71
CA THR A 48 22.06 19.17 -28.36
C THR A 48 20.53 19.10 -28.38
N LEU A 49 19.88 19.98 -29.14
CA LEU A 49 18.41 20.04 -29.24
C LEU A 49 17.84 18.82 -29.99
N ALA A 50 18.53 18.36 -31.04
CA ALA A 50 18.16 17.15 -31.78
C ALA A 50 18.39 15.88 -30.95
N LEU A 51 19.47 15.81 -30.15
CA LEU A 51 19.72 14.70 -29.23
C LEU A 51 18.68 14.65 -28.11
N PHE A 52 18.30 15.80 -27.56
CA PHE A 52 17.25 15.91 -26.54
C PHE A 52 15.88 15.50 -27.10
N LYS A 53 15.51 15.97 -28.30
CA LYS A 53 14.28 15.56 -28.97
C LYS A 53 14.26 14.06 -29.25
N ARG A 54 15.38 13.51 -29.74
CA ARG A 54 15.54 12.07 -29.97
C ARG A 54 15.46 11.26 -28.67
N PHE A 55 15.98 11.79 -27.56
CA PHE A 55 15.88 11.16 -26.24
C PHE A 55 14.42 11.08 -25.77
N LEU A 56 13.67 12.19 -25.85
CA LEU A 56 12.24 12.21 -25.52
C LEU A 56 11.39 11.30 -26.42
N GLU A 57 11.73 11.21 -27.72
CA GLU A 57 11.07 10.31 -28.67
C GLU A 57 11.37 8.83 -28.39
N ILE A 58 12.60 8.50 -27.94
CA ILE A 58 12.99 7.13 -27.59
C ILE A 58 12.29 6.67 -26.32
N GLU A 59 12.19 7.54 -25.32
CA GLU A 59 11.57 7.21 -24.03
C GLU A 59 10.03 7.16 -24.10
N LYS A 60 9.40 7.63 -25.18
CA LYS A 60 7.93 7.69 -25.39
C LYS A 60 7.15 8.31 -24.21
N THR A 61 7.81 9.03 -23.32
CA THR A 61 7.21 9.65 -22.14
C THR A 61 7.03 11.14 -22.41
N LYS A 62 5.78 11.56 -22.57
CA LYS A 62 5.41 12.99 -22.48
C LYS A 62 5.34 13.46 -21.03
N ASP A 63 5.32 12.51 -20.09
CA ASP A 63 5.17 12.75 -18.65
C ASP A 63 6.48 12.40 -17.94
N LEU A 64 7.03 13.37 -17.20
CA LEU A 64 8.23 13.21 -16.38
C LEU A 64 7.82 12.68 -15.00
N ILE A 65 7.91 11.36 -14.83
CA ILE A 65 7.45 10.68 -13.61
C ILE A 65 8.56 10.65 -12.53
N ASP A 66 9.81 10.96 -12.87
CA ASP A 66 10.97 10.77 -12.00
C ASP A 66 11.56 12.12 -11.48
N PRO A 67 11.68 12.33 -10.15
CA PRO A 67 12.40 13.45 -9.55
C PRO A 67 13.84 13.63 -10.08
N LEU A 68 14.54 12.53 -10.38
CA LEU A 68 15.90 12.57 -10.97
C LEU A 68 15.88 13.09 -12.41
N MET A 69 14.81 12.85 -13.16
CA MET A 69 14.62 13.44 -14.48
C MET A 69 14.26 14.92 -14.40
N ALA A 70 13.48 15.33 -13.40
CA ALA A 70 13.16 16.72 -13.14
C ALA A 70 14.42 17.54 -12.78
N GLU A 71 15.31 17.02 -11.93
CA GLU A 71 16.61 17.65 -11.62
C GLU A 71 17.52 17.76 -12.85
N LYS A 72 17.60 16.69 -13.66
CA LYS A 72 18.39 16.70 -14.89
C LYS A 72 17.85 17.74 -15.88
N ILE A 73 16.52 17.82 -16.04
CA ILE A 73 15.87 18.79 -16.92
C ILE A 73 16.02 20.22 -16.40
N ALA A 74 15.91 20.45 -15.09
CA ALA A 74 16.19 21.74 -14.49
C ALA A 74 17.65 22.19 -14.74
N GLY A 75 18.59 21.23 -14.82
CA GLY A 75 19.97 21.49 -15.20
C GLY A 75 20.19 21.86 -16.69
N PHE A 76 19.33 21.37 -17.60
CA PHE A 76 19.44 21.64 -19.04
C PHE A 76 18.55 22.79 -19.53
N ALA A 77 17.46 23.09 -18.84
CA ALA A 77 16.50 24.10 -19.24
C ALA A 77 16.69 25.40 -18.45
N ASN A 78 17.25 26.45 -19.09
CA ASN A 78 17.16 27.84 -18.60
C ASN A 78 15.74 28.44 -18.72
N GLN A 79 14.71 27.60 -18.90
CA GLN A 79 13.32 27.99 -18.95
C GLN A 79 12.64 27.48 -17.69
N LYS A 80 11.91 28.36 -17.00
CA LYS A 80 11.02 27.95 -15.92
C LYS A 80 9.96 27.03 -16.52
N ALA A 81 10.05 25.74 -16.22
CA ALA A 81 8.98 24.80 -16.45
C ALA A 81 8.17 24.74 -15.16
N ASP A 82 6.92 25.17 -15.20
CA ASP A 82 5.98 24.87 -14.13
C ASP A 82 5.67 23.38 -14.22
N LEU A 83 6.20 22.63 -13.27
CA LEU A 83 6.02 21.20 -13.14
C LEU A 83 5.05 20.96 -11.99
N ASP A 84 3.86 20.47 -12.30
CA ASP A 84 2.95 19.97 -11.29
C ASP A 84 3.46 18.61 -10.81
N LEU A 85 4.23 18.63 -9.72
CA LEU A 85 4.77 17.42 -9.10
C LEU A 85 3.69 16.75 -8.25
N PHE A 86 3.04 15.73 -8.81
CA PHE A 86 1.98 15.00 -8.12
C PHE A 86 2.57 13.94 -7.19
N LYS A 87 2.56 14.22 -5.89
CA LYS A 87 2.93 13.27 -4.85
C LYS A 87 1.66 12.63 -4.28
N MET A 88 1.50 11.31 -4.40
CA MET A 88 0.44 10.58 -3.68
C MET A 88 0.53 10.89 -2.18
N LYS A 89 -0.60 10.96 -1.47
CA LYS A 89 -0.59 11.07 0.01
C LYS A 89 0.16 9.87 0.58
N ASP A 90 0.97 10.11 1.61
CA ASP A 90 1.86 9.09 2.16
C ASP A 90 1.08 7.89 2.74
N GLU A 91 -0.18 8.10 3.14
CA GLU A 91 -1.12 7.07 3.63
C GLU A 91 -1.51 6.01 2.59
N VAL A 92 -1.46 6.32 1.30
CA VAL A 92 -1.92 5.43 0.21
C VAL A 92 -0.76 4.94 -0.65
N LYS A 93 0.47 5.34 -0.30
CA LYS A 93 1.65 4.84 -0.96
C LYS A 93 1.94 3.44 -0.45
N LEU A 94 1.88 2.49 -1.37
CA LEU A 94 2.56 1.21 -1.18
C LEU A 94 4.05 1.52 -1.10
N GLN A 95 4.70 1.22 0.01
CA GLN A 95 6.14 1.47 0.19
C GLN A 95 6.95 0.23 -0.19
N SER A 96 6.32 -0.93 -0.11
CA SER A 96 6.94 -2.22 -0.33
C SER A 96 6.09 -3.12 -1.23
N LEU A 97 6.73 -4.15 -1.75
CA LEU A 97 6.04 -5.25 -2.42
C LEU A 97 5.09 -6.00 -1.47
N GLU A 98 5.43 -6.04 -0.17
CA GLU A 98 4.58 -6.66 0.84
C GLU A 98 3.27 -5.88 1.00
N ASP A 99 3.32 -4.54 0.98
CA ASP A 99 2.11 -3.70 1.04
C ASP A 99 1.19 -3.93 -0.16
N LEU A 100 1.78 -4.16 -1.34
CA LEU A 100 1.03 -4.52 -2.54
C LEU A 100 0.28 -5.84 -2.36
N PHE A 101 0.92 -6.84 -1.74
CA PHE A 101 0.28 -8.13 -1.46
C PHE A 101 -0.79 -8.04 -0.37
N LYS A 102 -0.51 -7.28 0.70
CA LYS A 102 -1.49 -6.95 1.75
C LYS A 102 -2.74 -6.29 1.18
N MET A 103 -2.55 -5.29 0.31
CA MET A 103 -3.65 -4.64 -0.39
C MET A 103 -4.43 -5.62 -1.28
N GLN A 104 -3.75 -6.48 -2.02
CA GLN A 104 -4.43 -7.47 -2.85
C GLN A 104 -5.24 -8.47 -2.01
N CYS A 105 -4.69 -8.96 -0.90
CA CYS A 105 -5.42 -9.80 0.06
C CYS A 105 -6.64 -9.07 0.64
N TYR A 106 -6.49 -7.80 1.00
CA TYR A 106 -7.59 -6.99 1.50
C TYR A 106 -8.72 -6.87 0.49
N LEU A 107 -8.39 -6.56 -0.78
CA LEU A 107 -9.38 -6.49 -1.85
C LEU A 107 -10.08 -7.83 -2.05
N GLU A 108 -9.34 -8.95 -2.10
CA GLU A 108 -9.92 -10.29 -2.21
C GLU A 108 -10.82 -10.66 -1.02
N ALA A 109 -10.54 -10.12 0.18
CA ALA A 109 -11.33 -10.38 1.37
C ALA A 109 -12.58 -9.50 1.48
N THR A 110 -12.57 -8.31 0.88
CA THR A 110 -13.61 -7.28 1.06
C THR A 110 -14.47 -7.02 -0.17
N THR A 111 -14.19 -7.63 -1.32
CA THR A 111 -14.92 -7.42 -2.58
C THR A 111 -15.56 -8.70 -3.11
N LYS A 112 -16.81 -8.60 -3.61
CA LYS A 112 -17.69 -9.76 -3.89
C LYS A 112 -17.14 -10.70 -4.97
N VAL A 113 -16.41 -10.13 -5.92
CA VAL A 113 -15.82 -10.87 -7.03
C VAL A 113 -14.44 -11.33 -6.58
N MET A 114 -14.18 -12.65 -6.65
CA MET A 114 -12.79 -13.12 -6.63
C MET A 114 -12.05 -12.40 -7.76
N GLN A 115 -11.31 -11.34 -7.40
CA GLN A 115 -10.63 -10.53 -8.38
C GLN A 115 -9.63 -11.42 -9.09
N ASP A 116 -9.85 -11.64 -10.38
CA ASP A 116 -8.82 -12.23 -11.23
C ASP A 116 -7.60 -11.32 -11.14
N ARG A 117 -6.51 -11.83 -10.56
CA ARG A 117 -5.26 -11.10 -10.34
C ARG A 117 -4.67 -10.55 -11.64
N ARG A 118 -5.05 -11.13 -12.77
CA ARG A 118 -4.67 -10.66 -14.11
C ARG A 118 -5.43 -9.42 -14.52
N ASN A 119 -6.62 -9.21 -13.98
CA ASN A 119 -7.41 -8.02 -14.18
C ASN A 119 -7.05 -6.96 -13.13
N LEU A 120 -6.17 -6.03 -13.52
CA LEU A 120 -5.73 -4.95 -12.64
C LEU A 120 -6.82 -3.91 -12.34
N LYS A 121 -8.01 -4.02 -12.94
CA LYS A 121 -9.15 -3.16 -12.60
C LYS A 121 -9.64 -3.51 -11.19
N LEU A 122 -9.71 -2.48 -10.34
CA LEU A 122 -10.27 -2.61 -9.01
C LEU A 122 -11.80 -2.61 -9.11
N ASP A 123 -12.39 -3.73 -8.72
CA ASP A 123 -13.81 -3.75 -8.33
C ASP A 123 -13.88 -3.30 -6.86
N LEU A 124 -14.67 -2.27 -6.60
CA LEU A 124 -14.80 -1.65 -5.28
C LEU A 124 -16.17 -1.91 -4.68
N GLU A 125 -16.96 -2.84 -5.23
CA GLU A 125 -18.23 -3.24 -4.63
C GLU A 125 -17.98 -3.98 -3.30
N PRO A 126 -18.29 -3.36 -2.15
CA PRO A 126 -17.98 -3.95 -0.86
C PRO A 126 -18.87 -5.15 -0.58
N ILE A 127 -18.28 -6.15 0.07
CA ILE A 127 -18.99 -7.27 0.69
C ILE A 127 -19.70 -6.79 1.97
N SER A 128 -20.79 -7.46 2.35
CA SER A 128 -21.46 -7.22 3.63
C SER A 128 -20.54 -7.53 4.83
N VAL A 129 -20.67 -6.80 5.93
CA VAL A 129 -19.83 -7.01 7.13
C VAL A 129 -19.95 -8.45 7.66
N GLU A 130 -21.13 -9.07 7.53
CA GLU A 130 -21.37 -10.46 7.92
C GLU A 130 -20.58 -11.47 7.08
N GLU A 131 -20.45 -11.23 5.79
CA GLU A 131 -19.65 -12.07 4.90
C GLU A 131 -18.14 -11.87 5.17
N VAL A 132 -17.70 -10.62 5.41
CA VAL A 132 -16.31 -10.35 5.84
C VAL A 132 -16.01 -11.05 7.17
N ARG A 133 -16.95 -11.08 8.10
CA ARG A 133 -16.82 -11.82 9.38
C ARG A 133 -16.60 -13.31 9.17
N LYS A 134 -17.17 -13.89 8.10
CA LYS A 134 -16.98 -15.31 7.75
C LYS A 134 -15.67 -15.57 7.04
N THR A 135 -15.27 -14.70 6.10
CA THR A 135 -14.11 -14.93 5.24
C THR A 135 -12.80 -14.43 5.87
N ALA A 136 -12.81 -13.24 6.45
CA ALA A 136 -11.65 -12.55 7.02
C ALA A 136 -12.00 -11.85 8.35
N PRO A 137 -12.36 -12.62 9.41
CA PRO A 137 -12.66 -12.06 10.73
C PRO A 137 -11.50 -11.24 11.31
N GLU A 138 -10.26 -11.52 10.94
CA GLU A 138 -9.10 -10.75 11.40
C GLU A 138 -9.09 -9.30 10.92
N LEU A 139 -9.89 -8.92 9.91
CA LEU A 139 -10.06 -7.54 9.48
C LEU A 139 -11.07 -6.77 10.33
N LEU A 140 -11.82 -7.44 11.19
CA LEU A 140 -12.88 -6.83 11.98
C LEU A 140 -12.41 -6.66 13.43
N GLN A 141 -12.61 -5.46 13.95
CA GLN A 141 -12.48 -5.14 15.36
C GLN A 141 -13.85 -4.79 15.92
N LEU A 142 -14.14 -5.32 17.09
CA LEU A 142 -15.28 -4.95 17.91
C LEU A 142 -14.82 -3.88 18.89
N HIS A 143 -15.43 -2.70 18.80
CA HIS A 143 -15.18 -1.61 19.72
C HIS A 143 -16.31 -1.55 20.75
N TYR A 144 -15.93 -1.60 22.03
CA TYR A 144 -16.86 -1.50 23.15
C TYR A 144 -16.45 -0.37 24.10
N GLY A 145 -17.40 0.49 24.43
CA GLY A 145 -17.26 1.44 25.54
C GLY A 145 -17.65 0.76 26.85
N LEU A 146 -16.67 0.34 27.65
CA LEU A 146 -16.92 -0.41 28.89
C LEU A 146 -16.76 0.48 30.11
N ASN A 147 -17.68 0.36 31.07
CA ASN A 147 -17.52 0.92 32.40
C ASN A 147 -16.89 -0.14 33.31
N LEU A 148 -15.58 -0.02 33.53
CA LEU A 148 -14.80 -1.01 34.25
C LEU A 148 -14.52 -0.55 35.68
N LYS A 149 -14.46 -1.51 36.60
CA LYS A 149 -13.90 -1.33 37.93
C LYS A 149 -12.71 -2.27 38.08
N LYS A 150 -11.54 -1.71 38.34
CA LYS A 150 -10.31 -2.49 38.53
C LYS A 150 -9.96 -2.55 40.01
N LEU A 151 -9.90 -3.76 40.55
CA LEU A 151 -9.51 -3.99 41.93
C LEU A 151 -8.08 -4.54 42.00
N ASN A 152 -7.20 -3.85 42.71
CA ASN A 152 -5.87 -4.37 43.00
C ASN A 152 -5.93 -5.25 44.25
N LEU A 153 -5.81 -6.57 44.07
CA LEU A 153 -5.83 -7.52 45.19
C LEU A 153 -4.77 -7.20 46.25
N SER A 154 -3.62 -6.64 45.84
CA SER A 154 -2.56 -6.28 46.78
C SER A 154 -2.99 -5.19 47.75
N GLU A 155 -3.72 -4.18 47.29
CA GLU A 155 -4.22 -3.09 48.12
C GLU A 155 -5.31 -3.57 49.09
N VAL A 156 -6.23 -4.41 48.59
CA VAL A 156 -7.29 -4.99 49.43
C VAL A 156 -6.70 -5.92 50.49
N SER A 157 -5.64 -6.66 50.14
CA SER A 157 -4.98 -7.59 51.05
C SER A 157 -4.39 -6.89 52.28
N LEU A 158 -4.03 -5.60 52.18
CA LEU A 158 -3.52 -4.81 53.31
C LEU A 158 -4.58 -4.55 54.39
N SER A 159 -5.87 -4.69 54.06
CA SER A 159 -6.95 -4.54 55.03
C SER A 159 -7.05 -5.71 56.02
N ILE A 160 -6.39 -6.83 55.73
CA ILE A 160 -6.39 -8.02 56.59
C ILE A 160 -5.45 -7.79 57.78
N PRO A 161 -5.96 -7.83 59.03
CA PRO A 161 -5.12 -7.69 60.20
C PRO A 161 -4.11 -8.83 60.31
N LEU A 162 -2.86 -8.51 60.67
CA LEU A 162 -1.77 -9.48 60.82
C LEU A 162 -2.17 -10.68 61.70
N LYS A 163 -2.88 -10.43 62.81
CA LYS A 163 -3.36 -11.49 63.72
C LYS A 163 -4.30 -12.49 63.04
N LYS A 164 -5.16 -12.04 62.12
CA LYS A 164 -6.07 -12.93 61.38
C LYS A 164 -5.30 -13.74 60.34
N MET A 165 -4.37 -13.09 59.64
CA MET A 165 -3.50 -13.75 58.67
C MET A 165 -2.65 -14.85 59.31
N LEU A 166 -2.02 -14.59 60.47
CA LEU A 166 -1.23 -15.60 61.17
C LEU A 166 -2.07 -16.81 61.58
N LYS A 167 -3.29 -16.58 62.08
CA LYS A 167 -4.20 -17.69 62.40
C LYS A 167 -4.53 -18.52 61.16
N TRP A 168 -4.88 -17.87 60.05
CA TRP A 168 -5.16 -18.54 58.79
C TRP A 168 -3.96 -19.38 58.30
N GLN A 169 -2.73 -18.85 58.40
CA GLN A 169 -1.50 -19.57 58.03
C GLN A 169 -1.23 -20.81 58.88
N LEU A 170 -1.71 -20.85 60.13
CA LEU A 170 -1.50 -21.98 61.04
C LEU A 170 -2.52 -23.10 60.86
N GLU A 171 -3.65 -22.85 60.19
CA GLU A 171 -4.66 -23.87 59.88
C GLU A 171 -4.10 -24.92 58.92
N ASP A 172 -4.41 -26.21 59.17
CA ASP A 172 -3.85 -27.36 58.44
C ASP A 172 -3.95 -27.18 56.92
N GLU A 173 -5.17 -26.98 56.41
CA GLU A 173 -5.46 -26.88 54.97
C GLU A 173 -4.64 -25.77 54.30
N ASN A 174 -4.57 -24.61 54.96
CA ASN A 174 -3.89 -23.44 54.44
C ASN A 174 -2.37 -23.59 54.52
N PHE A 175 -1.85 -24.22 55.58
CA PHE A 175 -0.42 -24.47 55.72
C PHE A 175 0.08 -25.41 54.61
N TYR A 176 -0.69 -26.44 54.26
CA TYR A 176 -0.35 -27.30 53.11
C TYR A 176 -0.38 -26.53 51.78
N LEU A 177 -1.37 -25.65 51.57
CA LEU A 177 -1.39 -24.77 50.40
C LEU A 177 -0.15 -23.86 50.31
N LEU A 178 0.37 -23.40 51.45
CA LEU A 178 1.61 -22.62 51.51
C LEU A 178 2.85 -23.47 51.24
N ALA A 179 2.90 -24.70 51.77
CA ALA A 179 3.99 -25.63 51.51
C ALA A 179 4.07 -26.03 50.03
N ASP A 180 2.93 -26.19 49.36
CA ASP A 180 2.86 -26.51 47.93
C ASP A 180 3.40 -25.36 47.05
N GLU A 181 3.07 -24.11 47.39
CA GLU A 181 3.51 -22.93 46.63
C GLU A 181 4.97 -22.55 46.96
N PHE A 182 5.40 -22.71 48.22
CA PHE A 182 6.70 -22.29 48.72
C PHE A 182 7.50 -23.48 49.28
N LYS A 183 8.43 -24.00 48.48
CA LYS A 183 9.30 -25.14 48.84
C LYS A 183 10.03 -24.97 50.19
N GLN A 184 10.45 -23.74 50.50
CA GLN A 184 11.13 -23.42 51.76
C GLN A 184 10.26 -23.66 53.00
N VAL A 185 8.93 -23.60 52.83
CA VAL A 185 7.96 -23.93 53.89
C VAL A 185 7.81 -25.45 54.00
N GLN A 186 7.81 -26.16 52.88
CA GLN A 186 7.72 -27.62 52.81
C GLN A 186 8.90 -28.31 53.51
N ASP A 187 10.12 -27.83 53.29
CA ASP A 187 11.36 -28.44 53.81
C ASP A 187 11.43 -28.45 55.35
N LEU A 188 10.60 -27.64 56.02
CA LEU A 188 10.59 -27.50 57.47
C LEU A 188 9.73 -28.57 58.18
N GLY A 189 8.90 -29.33 57.45
CA GLY A 189 8.24 -30.54 57.95
C GLY A 189 7.38 -30.37 59.22
N ALA A 190 6.79 -29.20 59.42
CA ALA A 190 6.03 -28.85 60.62
C ALA A 190 4.65 -29.51 60.66
N ILE A 191 4.30 -30.15 61.78
CA ILE A 191 3.05 -30.93 61.93
C ILE A 191 2.05 -30.19 62.83
N ASP A 192 2.51 -29.61 63.94
CA ASP A 192 1.71 -28.90 64.95
C ASP A 192 1.79 -27.37 64.83
N ASP A 193 0.80 -26.66 65.36
CA ASP A 193 0.72 -25.19 65.32
C ASP A 193 2.01 -24.49 65.80
N VAL A 194 2.63 -25.02 66.86
CA VAL A 194 3.85 -24.44 67.44
C VAL A 194 5.05 -24.67 66.52
N SER A 195 5.20 -25.86 65.94
CA SER A 195 6.26 -26.08 64.94
C SER A 195 6.03 -25.28 63.66
N ARG A 196 4.78 -25.09 63.23
CA ARG A 196 4.44 -24.25 62.06
C ARG A 196 4.78 -22.79 62.28
N GLN A 197 4.43 -22.24 63.45
CA GLN A 197 4.81 -20.88 63.79
C GLN A 197 6.34 -20.70 63.79
N ASN A 198 7.06 -21.61 64.44
CA ASN A 198 8.52 -21.60 64.47
C ASN A 198 9.14 -21.77 63.07
N ALA A 199 8.52 -22.56 62.20
CA ALA A 199 8.95 -22.73 60.82
C ALA A 199 8.80 -21.42 60.03
N LEU A 200 7.66 -20.75 60.15
CA LEU A 200 7.41 -19.46 59.48
C LEU A 200 8.32 -18.34 59.98
N GLU A 201 8.66 -18.33 61.28
CA GLU A 201 9.59 -17.34 61.88
C GLU A 201 11.04 -17.54 61.44
N LYS A 202 11.43 -18.75 61.05
CA LYS A 202 12.78 -19.08 60.56
C LYS A 202 13.01 -18.74 59.09
N LEU A 203 11.96 -18.42 58.34
CA LEU A 203 12.08 -18.06 56.93
C LEU A 203 12.85 -16.76 56.76
N GLU A 204 13.58 -16.65 55.65
CA GLU A 204 14.22 -15.40 55.26
C GLU A 204 13.17 -14.29 55.08
N ALA A 205 13.48 -13.06 55.49
CA ALA A 205 12.54 -11.95 55.51
C ALA A 205 11.82 -11.72 54.17
N LYS A 206 12.52 -11.93 53.03
CA LYS A 206 11.92 -11.80 51.70
C LYS A 206 10.88 -12.91 51.42
N VAL A 207 11.23 -14.16 51.70
CA VAL A 207 10.31 -15.30 51.53
C VAL A 207 9.12 -15.17 52.48
N ARG A 208 9.36 -14.72 53.72
CA ARG A 208 8.29 -14.46 54.68
C ARG A 208 7.30 -13.41 54.18
N PHE A 209 7.80 -12.32 53.59
CA PHE A 209 6.98 -11.29 52.97
C PHE A 209 6.12 -11.82 51.81
N ASP A 210 6.69 -12.69 50.96
CA ASP A 210 5.97 -13.30 49.85
C ASP A 210 4.87 -14.27 50.34
N VAL A 211 5.18 -15.09 51.35
CA VAL A 211 4.22 -15.97 52.04
C VAL A 211 3.06 -15.17 52.64
N ASP A 212 3.36 -14.06 53.32
CA ASP A 212 2.35 -13.19 53.92
C ASP A 212 1.45 -12.53 52.86
N ASN A 213 2.04 -12.03 51.76
CA ASN A 213 1.28 -11.45 50.66
C ASN A 213 0.39 -12.49 49.96
N PHE A 214 0.91 -13.69 49.73
CA PHE A 214 0.14 -14.79 49.17
C PHE A 214 -1.04 -15.17 50.07
N SER A 215 -0.78 -15.33 51.37
CA SER A 215 -1.80 -15.67 52.37
C SER A 215 -2.92 -14.62 52.39
N ARG A 216 -2.57 -13.33 52.46
CA ARG A 216 -3.57 -12.26 52.44
C ARG A 216 -4.36 -12.24 51.14
N ARG A 217 -3.74 -12.47 49.98
CA ARG A 217 -4.45 -12.56 48.70
C ARG A 217 -5.45 -13.73 48.68
N LYS A 218 -5.07 -14.90 49.18
CA LYS A 218 -5.96 -16.07 49.30
C LYS A 218 -7.14 -15.79 50.21
N MET A 219 -6.89 -15.22 51.38
CA MET A 219 -7.94 -14.80 52.32
C MET A 219 -8.92 -13.78 51.69
N VAL A 220 -8.44 -12.83 50.88
CA VAL A 220 -9.32 -11.92 50.13
C VAL A 220 -10.18 -12.67 49.11
N LEU A 221 -9.60 -13.64 48.39
CA LEU A 221 -10.33 -14.44 47.38
C LEU A 221 -11.41 -15.33 48.00
N GLU A 222 -11.14 -15.90 49.18
CA GLU A 222 -12.09 -16.71 49.95
C GLU A 222 -13.21 -15.85 50.55
N ASN A 223 -12.88 -14.64 50.99
CA ASN A 223 -13.84 -13.74 51.61
C ASN A 223 -14.54 -12.82 50.59
N LYS A 224 -15.66 -13.32 50.04
CA LYS A 224 -16.51 -12.61 49.08
C LYS A 224 -17.04 -11.27 49.60
N GLU A 225 -17.20 -11.09 50.91
CA GLU A 225 -17.72 -9.83 51.49
C GLU A 225 -16.67 -8.71 51.43
N ILE A 226 -15.41 -9.03 51.71
CA ILE A 226 -14.30 -8.08 51.59
C ILE A 226 -14.17 -7.61 50.14
N LEU A 227 -14.23 -8.54 49.18
CA LEU A 227 -14.21 -8.21 47.75
C LEU A 227 -15.38 -7.30 47.35
N LYS A 228 -16.61 -7.63 47.75
CA LYS A 228 -17.79 -6.80 47.44
C LYS A 228 -17.65 -5.39 48.02
N SER A 229 -17.32 -5.28 49.31
CA SER A 229 -17.18 -3.97 49.96
C SER A 229 -16.04 -3.13 49.39
N ALA A 230 -14.95 -3.76 48.93
CA ALA A 230 -13.87 -3.05 48.25
C ALA A 230 -14.29 -2.63 46.82
N PHE A 231 -15.02 -3.48 46.11
CA PHE A 231 -15.53 -3.21 44.77
C PHE A 231 -16.61 -2.11 44.73
N ASP A 232 -17.46 -2.05 45.76
CA ASP A 232 -18.51 -1.03 45.90
C ASP A 232 -17.93 0.38 46.12
N LYS A 233 -16.76 0.47 46.75
CA LYS A 233 -16.05 1.74 46.99
C LYS A 233 -15.34 2.27 45.74
N LEU A 234 -15.10 1.44 44.73
CA LEU A 234 -14.44 1.87 43.49
C LEU A 234 -15.41 2.66 42.60
N SER A 235 -14.90 3.75 42.01
CA SER A 235 -15.57 4.44 40.91
C SER A 235 -15.43 3.68 39.60
N PHE A 236 -16.42 3.81 38.72
CA PHE A 236 -16.31 3.30 37.36
C PHE A 236 -15.30 4.14 36.57
N GLU A 237 -14.48 3.45 35.79
CA GLU A 237 -13.61 4.05 34.78
C GLU A 237 -14.18 3.65 33.41
N ARG A 238 -14.61 4.63 32.63
CA ARG A 238 -15.01 4.40 31.24
C ARG A 238 -13.74 4.16 30.42
N LYS A 239 -13.65 2.99 29.79
CA LYS A 239 -12.54 2.61 28.95
C LYS A 239 -13.07 2.05 27.64
N ASP A 240 -12.58 2.60 26.56
CA ASP A 240 -12.82 2.07 25.23
C ASP A 240 -11.87 0.90 24.99
N VAL A 241 -12.44 -0.25 24.61
CA VAL A 241 -11.71 -1.51 24.45
C VAL A 241 -12.02 -2.08 23.07
N GLU A 242 -10.95 -2.44 22.37
CA GLU A 242 -11.00 -3.03 21.03
C GLU A 242 -10.69 -4.52 21.09
N PHE A 243 -11.55 -5.35 20.52
CA PHE A 243 -11.33 -6.79 20.43
C PHE A 243 -11.22 -7.21 18.97
N LEU A 244 -10.19 -8.00 18.66
CA LEU A 244 -10.14 -8.71 17.39
C LEU A 244 -11.23 -9.78 17.40
N VAL A 245 -12.05 -9.87 16.34
CA VAL A 245 -13.04 -10.96 16.21
C VAL A 245 -12.36 -12.34 16.20
N SER A 246 -11.08 -12.40 15.83
CA SER A 246 -10.27 -13.62 15.94
C SER A 246 -9.94 -14.07 17.38
N GLY A 247 -10.32 -13.29 18.40
CA GLY A 247 -10.32 -13.69 19.81
C GLY A 247 -9.00 -13.52 20.56
N SER A 248 -7.97 -12.92 19.96
CA SER A 248 -6.71 -12.64 20.63
C SER A 248 -6.75 -11.28 21.34
N THR A 249 -6.97 -11.26 22.65
CA THR A 249 -6.81 -10.04 23.46
C THR A 249 -6.05 -10.31 24.75
N GLN A 250 -4.93 -9.60 24.94
CA GLN A 250 -4.20 -9.50 26.22
C GLN A 250 -4.71 -8.32 27.09
N LEU A 251 -5.84 -7.71 26.74
CA LEU A 251 -6.23 -6.40 27.27
C LEU A 251 -6.61 -6.40 28.76
N PHE A 252 -7.06 -7.53 29.29
CA PHE A 252 -7.39 -7.66 30.71
C PHE A 252 -6.36 -8.54 31.43
N MET A 253 -5.43 -7.88 32.12
CA MET A 253 -4.54 -8.56 33.07
C MET A 253 -5.38 -9.27 34.14
N GLY A 254 -5.22 -10.59 34.25
CA GLY A 254 -5.89 -11.41 35.27
C GLY A 254 -7.14 -12.17 34.79
N ILE A 255 -7.56 -12.02 33.53
CA ILE A 255 -8.63 -12.84 32.95
C ILE A 255 -8.01 -14.02 32.19
N SER A 256 -8.04 -15.21 32.79
CA SER A 256 -7.51 -16.43 32.17
C SER A 256 -8.38 -16.95 31.01
N GLN A 257 -9.66 -16.57 30.98
CA GLN A 257 -10.65 -17.02 29.99
C GLN A 257 -11.21 -15.83 29.20
N SER A 258 -10.39 -15.28 28.29
CA SER A 258 -10.79 -14.13 27.45
C SER A 258 -12.02 -14.40 26.59
N ARG A 259 -12.24 -15.65 26.16
CA ARG A 259 -13.41 -16.04 25.34
C ARG A 259 -14.74 -15.85 26.06
N GLU A 260 -14.85 -16.22 27.33
CA GLU A 260 -16.11 -16.08 28.06
C GLU A 260 -16.52 -14.60 28.20
N VAL A 261 -15.54 -13.71 28.34
CA VAL A 261 -15.79 -12.27 28.36
C VAL A 261 -16.27 -11.79 26.99
N ILE A 262 -15.63 -12.22 25.91
CA ILE A 262 -16.03 -11.87 24.55
C ILE A 262 -17.44 -12.38 24.27
N ASP A 263 -17.77 -13.63 24.58
CA ASP A 263 -19.10 -14.21 24.38
C ASP A 263 -20.18 -13.41 25.14
N ARG A 264 -19.87 -12.91 26.34
CA ARG A 264 -20.78 -12.05 27.10
C ARG A 264 -20.91 -10.64 26.51
N LEU A 265 -19.82 -10.08 25.97
CA LEU A 265 -19.81 -8.77 25.32
C LEU A 265 -20.50 -8.81 23.95
N GLU A 266 -20.40 -9.92 23.21
CA GLU A 266 -21.09 -10.11 21.93
C GLU A 266 -22.62 -10.09 22.06
N ASN A 267 -23.14 -10.35 23.26
CA ASN A 267 -24.57 -10.27 23.57
C ASN A 267 -25.04 -8.85 23.99
N LEU A 268 -24.17 -7.85 24.03
CA LEU A 268 -24.53 -6.46 24.33
C LEU A 268 -24.84 -5.67 23.05
N GLU A 269 -25.84 -4.78 23.12
CA GLU A 269 -26.46 -4.09 21.97
C GLU A 269 -25.56 -3.01 21.31
N ASP A 270 -24.53 -2.50 22.00
CA ASP A 270 -23.67 -1.43 21.48
C ASP A 270 -22.37 -2.01 20.89
N GLN A 271 -22.40 -2.31 19.59
CA GLN A 271 -21.23 -2.77 18.83
C GLN A 271 -20.92 -1.82 17.68
N GLU A 272 -19.71 -1.26 17.68
CA GLU A 272 -19.16 -0.58 16.51
C GLU A 272 -18.06 -1.47 15.90
N ILE A 273 -18.16 -1.71 14.60
CA ILE A 273 -17.22 -2.57 13.86
C ILE A 273 -16.29 -1.68 13.04
N PHE A 274 -14.98 -1.81 13.26
CA PHE A 274 -13.94 -1.08 12.53
C PHE A 274 -12.95 -2.03 11.84
N THR A 275 -12.26 -1.52 10.82
CA THR A 275 -11.17 -2.20 10.09
C THR A 275 -9.84 -1.50 10.35
N PHE A 276 -8.75 -2.23 10.64
CA PHE A 276 -7.47 -1.64 11.08
C PHE A 276 -6.23 -2.14 10.32
N ASP A 277 -5.25 -1.25 10.10
CA ASP A 277 -4.10 -1.48 9.21
C ASP A 277 -3.12 -2.58 9.65
N ARG A 278 -2.91 -2.77 10.97
CA ARG A 278 -2.00 -3.84 11.47
C ARG A 278 -2.54 -5.26 11.25
N GLN A 279 -3.80 -5.40 10.85
CA GLN A 279 -4.43 -6.70 10.59
C GLN A 279 -4.10 -7.24 9.20
N LEU A 280 -3.60 -6.39 8.29
CA LEU A 280 -3.25 -6.80 6.94
C LEU A 280 -2.08 -7.80 6.93
N ASP A 281 -1.17 -7.69 7.90
CA ASP A 281 -0.07 -8.65 8.09
C ASP A 281 -0.62 -10.04 8.43
N LEU A 282 -1.56 -10.10 9.37
CA LEU A 282 -2.22 -11.35 9.79
C LEU A 282 -3.05 -11.96 8.67
N LEU A 283 -3.76 -11.12 7.90
CA LEU A 283 -4.51 -11.56 6.73
C LEU A 283 -3.59 -12.18 5.68
N LEU A 284 -2.50 -11.48 5.31
CA LEU A 284 -1.52 -11.98 4.36
C LEU A 284 -0.86 -13.27 4.87
N GLU A 285 -0.46 -13.31 6.13
CA GLU A 285 0.19 -14.48 6.72
C GLU A 285 -0.74 -15.70 6.73
N ARG A 286 -2.00 -15.53 7.15
CA ARG A 286 -3.02 -16.59 7.11
C ARG A 286 -3.24 -17.09 5.69
N TYR A 287 -3.33 -16.15 4.73
CA TYR A 287 -3.50 -16.46 3.32
C TYR A 287 -2.34 -17.31 2.77
N LEU A 288 -1.11 -16.91 3.06
CA LEU A 288 0.10 -17.62 2.64
C LEU A 288 0.22 -18.98 3.33
N LYS A 289 -0.02 -19.06 4.64
CA LYS A 289 0.00 -20.32 5.39
C LYS A 289 -1.01 -21.33 4.85
N ALA A 290 -2.20 -20.89 4.46
CA ALA A 290 -3.21 -21.75 3.86
C ALA A 290 -2.76 -22.33 2.50
N ARG A 291 -1.98 -21.59 1.71
CA ARG A 291 -1.47 -22.03 0.39
C ARG A 291 -0.14 -22.75 0.45
N TYR A 292 0.65 -22.54 1.50
CA TYR A 292 1.99 -23.09 1.63
C TYR A 292 2.07 -24.62 1.41
N PRO A 293 1.16 -25.46 1.95
CA PRO A 293 1.20 -26.91 1.72
C PRO A 293 1.08 -27.31 0.24
N GLN A 294 0.29 -26.56 -0.54
CA GLN A 294 0.07 -26.83 -1.96
C GLN A 294 1.27 -26.34 -2.79
N VAL A 295 1.74 -25.12 -2.50
CA VAL A 295 2.84 -24.50 -3.23
C VAL A 295 4.16 -25.26 -3.02
N ARG A 296 4.46 -25.69 -1.79
CA ARG A 296 5.71 -26.42 -1.51
C ARG A 296 5.82 -27.76 -2.25
N ILE A 297 4.70 -28.40 -2.56
CA ILE A 297 4.67 -29.64 -3.35
C ILE A 297 4.97 -29.33 -4.83
N LEU A 298 4.36 -28.27 -5.37
CA LEU A 298 4.55 -27.88 -6.78
C LEU A 298 5.95 -27.33 -7.07
N TYR A 299 6.60 -26.72 -6.09
CA TYR A 299 7.92 -26.09 -6.20
C TYR A 299 8.93 -26.72 -5.22
N ARG A 300 8.94 -28.05 -5.16
CA ARG A 300 9.71 -28.83 -4.18
C ARG A 300 11.18 -28.42 -4.07
N ASP A 301 11.82 -28.12 -5.20
CA ASP A 301 13.20 -27.66 -5.33
C ASP A 301 13.51 -26.36 -4.57
N GLN A 302 12.50 -25.51 -4.34
CA GLN A 302 12.65 -24.22 -3.67
C GLN A 302 12.30 -24.26 -2.18
N PHE A 303 11.58 -25.29 -1.74
CA PHE A 303 11.01 -25.38 -0.38
C PHE A 303 11.52 -26.57 0.43
N GLU A 304 12.31 -27.47 -0.16
CA GLU A 304 12.91 -28.61 0.52
C GLU A 304 14.44 -28.51 0.50
N LYS A 305 15.06 -28.75 1.66
CA LYS A 305 16.51 -28.85 1.80
C LYS A 305 16.84 -30.12 2.58
N GLU A 306 17.70 -30.97 2.01
CA GLU A 306 18.16 -32.20 2.67
C GLU A 306 17.02 -33.16 3.07
N GLY A 307 15.89 -33.15 2.34
CA GLY A 307 14.74 -33.99 2.63
C GLY A 307 13.73 -33.38 3.62
N GLU A 308 14.03 -32.19 4.17
CA GLU A 308 13.16 -31.50 5.12
C GLU A 308 12.53 -30.24 4.50
N TRP A 309 11.25 -30.01 4.81
CA TRP A 309 10.54 -28.81 4.38
C TRP A 309 11.04 -27.59 5.16
N LEU A 310 11.44 -26.54 4.45
CA LEU A 310 11.87 -25.29 5.06
C LEU A 310 10.74 -24.65 5.88
N PRO A 311 11.01 -24.14 7.10
CA PRO A 311 10.03 -23.40 7.89
C PRO A 311 9.38 -22.24 7.12
N PHE A 312 8.08 -22.00 7.34
CA PHE A 312 7.29 -20.96 6.67
C PHE A 312 7.97 -19.58 6.73
N ASP A 313 8.51 -19.20 7.88
CA ASP A 313 9.12 -17.88 8.11
C ASP A 313 10.35 -17.64 7.22
N LEU A 314 11.10 -18.71 6.88
CA LEU A 314 12.28 -18.61 6.02
C LEU A 314 11.93 -18.47 4.53
N VAL A 315 10.73 -18.90 4.15
CA VAL A 315 10.31 -18.98 2.75
C VAL A 315 9.17 -18.03 2.39
N LYS A 316 8.72 -17.20 3.35
CA LYS A 316 7.59 -16.26 3.19
C LYS A 316 7.72 -15.42 1.93
N GLY A 317 8.87 -14.75 1.71
CA GLY A 317 9.07 -13.88 0.54
C GLY A 317 9.08 -14.61 -0.81
N THR A 318 9.58 -15.86 -0.86
CA THR A 318 9.53 -16.69 -2.07
C THR A 318 8.10 -17.15 -2.34
N LEU A 319 7.40 -17.56 -1.28
CA LEU A 319 6.01 -17.99 -1.33
C LEU A 319 5.10 -16.85 -1.81
N GLU A 320 5.29 -15.63 -1.33
CA GLU A 320 4.58 -14.43 -1.80
C GLU A 320 4.71 -14.26 -3.32
N ARG A 321 5.93 -14.29 -3.85
CA ARG A 321 6.16 -14.13 -5.29
C ARG A 321 5.48 -15.20 -6.13
N ILE A 322 5.49 -16.45 -5.65
CA ILE A 322 4.84 -17.56 -6.35
C ILE A 322 3.32 -17.42 -6.29
N VAL A 323 2.78 -17.14 -5.10
CA VAL A 323 1.34 -17.00 -4.88
C VAL A 323 0.78 -15.83 -5.68
N PHE A 324 1.46 -14.69 -5.71
CA PHE A 324 1.04 -13.48 -6.42
C PHE A 324 1.64 -13.35 -7.83
N LYS A 325 2.18 -14.44 -8.39
CA LYS A 325 2.83 -14.43 -9.71
C LYS A 325 1.96 -13.80 -10.80
N ASP A 326 0.70 -14.23 -10.92
CA ASP A 326 -0.22 -13.71 -11.94
C ASP A 326 -0.44 -12.20 -11.82
N LEU A 327 -0.47 -11.66 -10.60
CA LEU A 327 -0.60 -10.22 -10.36
C LEU A 327 0.66 -9.48 -10.84
N LEU A 328 1.83 -9.99 -10.46
CA LEU A 328 3.11 -9.38 -10.83
C LEU A 328 3.31 -9.37 -12.36
N GLU A 329 3.00 -10.48 -13.03
CA GLU A 329 3.07 -10.59 -14.49
C GLU A 329 2.10 -9.62 -15.18
N ALA A 330 0.87 -9.49 -14.66
CA ALA A 330 -0.09 -8.52 -15.20
C ALA A 330 0.39 -7.08 -15.06
N ILE A 331 1.03 -6.73 -13.93
CA ILE A 331 1.63 -5.40 -13.73
C ILE A 331 2.79 -5.18 -14.71
N GLU A 332 3.69 -6.14 -14.89
CA GLU A 332 4.78 -6.07 -15.86
C GLU A 332 4.27 -5.82 -17.29
N VAL A 333 3.26 -6.58 -17.72
CA VAL A 333 2.64 -6.42 -19.05
C VAL A 333 2.03 -5.03 -19.22
N SER A 334 1.24 -4.57 -18.24
CA SER A 334 0.59 -3.25 -18.30
C SER A 334 1.55 -2.07 -18.18
N GLY A 335 2.62 -2.24 -17.41
CA GLY A 335 3.67 -1.25 -17.22
C GLY A 335 4.60 -1.16 -18.44
N GLY A 336 4.57 -2.16 -19.33
CA GLY A 336 5.45 -2.25 -20.49
C GLY A 336 6.88 -2.67 -20.12
N TYR A 337 7.03 -3.47 -19.06
CA TYR A 337 8.33 -3.98 -18.65
C TYR A 337 8.90 -4.92 -19.72
N LYS A 338 10.13 -4.65 -20.17
CA LYS A 338 10.79 -5.40 -21.26
C LYS A 338 11.83 -6.42 -20.75
N GLY A 339 11.98 -6.56 -19.44
CA GLY A 339 12.94 -7.49 -18.84
C GLY A 339 12.43 -8.94 -18.80
N LYS A 340 13.15 -9.81 -18.09
CA LYS A 340 12.67 -11.17 -17.83
C LYS A 340 11.47 -11.11 -16.87
N SER A 341 10.44 -11.92 -17.12
CA SER A 341 9.26 -11.99 -16.25
C SER A 341 9.66 -12.17 -14.77
N LEU A 342 8.98 -11.45 -13.89
CA LEU A 342 9.18 -11.43 -12.42
C LEU A 342 10.52 -10.87 -11.93
N THR A 343 11.30 -10.21 -12.81
CA THR A 343 12.59 -9.61 -12.43
C THR A 343 12.55 -8.09 -12.33
N ALA A 344 11.36 -7.47 -12.48
CA ALA A 344 11.23 -6.04 -12.29
C ALA A 344 11.63 -5.60 -10.86
N PRO A 345 12.20 -4.39 -10.70
CA PRO A 345 12.45 -3.80 -9.37
C PRO A 345 11.15 -3.69 -8.56
N HIS A 346 11.22 -3.78 -7.22
CA HIS A 346 10.02 -3.72 -6.38
C HIS A 346 9.21 -2.44 -6.58
N GLN A 347 9.93 -1.32 -6.74
CA GLN A 347 9.34 -0.01 -7.01
C GLN A 347 8.50 0.00 -8.28
N PHE A 348 8.89 -0.75 -9.31
CA PHE A 348 8.13 -0.84 -10.55
C PHE A 348 6.72 -1.40 -10.31
N TYR A 349 6.58 -2.45 -9.51
CA TYR A 349 5.27 -3.06 -9.24
C TYR A 349 4.36 -2.11 -8.46
N VAL A 350 4.93 -1.46 -7.44
CA VAL A 350 4.26 -0.45 -6.62
C VAL A 350 3.74 0.70 -7.49
N ASP A 351 4.59 1.27 -8.33
CA ASP A 351 4.25 2.43 -9.17
C ASP A 351 3.22 2.11 -10.25
N ASN A 352 3.20 0.87 -10.75
CA ASN A 352 2.37 0.48 -11.88
C ASN A 352 1.07 -0.25 -11.48
N ARG A 353 0.85 -0.59 -10.20
CA ARG A 353 -0.35 -1.34 -9.76
C ARG A 353 -1.67 -0.65 -10.14
N PHE A 354 -1.72 0.67 -10.00
CA PHE A 354 -2.94 1.45 -10.26
C PHE A 354 -3.03 1.97 -11.69
N LYS A 355 -1.96 1.87 -12.48
CA LYS A 355 -1.87 2.44 -13.83
C LYS A 355 -3.01 1.96 -14.72
N THR A 356 -3.21 0.66 -14.83
CA THR A 356 -4.26 0.05 -15.66
C THR A 356 -5.66 0.44 -15.23
N HIS A 357 -5.91 0.53 -13.93
CA HIS A 357 -7.21 0.95 -13.40
C HIS A 357 -7.47 2.43 -13.73
N LEU A 358 -6.47 3.29 -13.54
CA LEU A 358 -6.55 4.71 -13.92
C LEU A 358 -6.74 4.90 -15.42
N ASP A 359 -6.02 4.13 -16.25
CA ASP A 359 -6.17 4.17 -17.70
C ASP A 359 -7.56 3.68 -18.13
N SER A 360 -8.12 2.67 -17.45
CA SER A 360 -9.50 2.24 -17.66
C SER A 360 -10.51 3.34 -17.32
N ILE A 361 -10.33 4.03 -16.19
CA ILE A 361 -11.19 5.16 -15.81
C ILE A 361 -11.09 6.29 -16.85
N VAL A 362 -9.88 6.67 -17.24
CA VAL A 362 -9.64 7.70 -18.26
C VAL A 362 -10.27 7.32 -19.60
N THR A 363 -10.26 6.04 -19.96
CA THR A 363 -10.86 5.53 -21.20
C THR A 363 -12.39 5.55 -21.13
N GLN A 364 -12.99 5.17 -19.99
CA GLN A 364 -14.43 5.27 -19.76
C GLN A 364 -14.91 6.73 -19.77
N LEU A 365 -14.07 7.64 -19.27
CA LEU A 365 -14.33 9.07 -19.22
C LEU A 365 -13.85 9.82 -20.47
N GLU A 366 -13.41 9.12 -21.52
CA GLU A 366 -12.88 9.77 -22.71
C GLU A 366 -13.94 10.70 -23.35
N PRO A 367 -13.67 12.01 -23.47
CA PRO A 367 -14.68 12.97 -23.88
C PRO A 367 -14.94 12.90 -25.39
N LYS A 368 -16.22 12.98 -25.78
CA LYS A 368 -16.62 13.05 -27.19
C LYS A 368 -16.50 14.46 -27.75
N SER A 369 -16.70 15.48 -26.90
CA SER A 369 -16.56 16.90 -27.23
C SER A 369 -15.96 17.68 -26.06
N MET A 370 -15.67 18.98 -26.27
CA MET A 370 -15.19 19.85 -25.19
C MET A 370 -16.28 20.14 -24.15
N GLU A 371 -17.54 20.14 -24.54
CA GLU A 371 -18.68 20.23 -23.62
C GLU A 371 -18.78 18.97 -22.76
N ASP A 372 -18.70 17.77 -23.38
CA ASP A 372 -18.69 16.48 -22.66
C ASP A 372 -17.51 16.38 -21.69
N LEU A 373 -16.34 16.91 -22.06
CA LEU A 373 -15.21 17.01 -21.13
C LEU A 373 -15.55 17.86 -19.90
N LYS A 374 -16.15 19.03 -20.08
CA LYS A 374 -16.54 19.90 -18.95
C LYS A 374 -17.55 19.21 -18.04
N GLU A 375 -18.55 18.54 -18.62
CA GLU A 375 -19.54 17.79 -17.86
C GLU A 375 -18.90 16.63 -17.07
N LYS A 376 -18.01 15.86 -17.70
CA LYS A 376 -17.28 14.76 -17.02
C LYS A 376 -16.33 15.27 -15.94
N LEU A 377 -15.61 16.36 -16.16
CA LEU A 377 -14.75 16.95 -15.14
C LEU A 377 -15.56 17.43 -13.93
N LEU A 378 -16.71 18.06 -14.16
CA LEU A 378 -17.64 18.46 -13.11
C LEU A 378 -18.23 17.25 -12.38
N ALA A 379 -18.53 16.15 -13.09
CA ALA A 379 -18.96 14.91 -12.48
C ALA A 379 -17.86 14.23 -11.63
N ILE A 380 -16.59 14.32 -12.02
CA ILE A 380 -15.44 13.84 -11.23
C ILE A 380 -15.28 14.70 -9.96
N GLU A 381 -15.41 16.03 -10.07
CA GLU A 381 -15.36 16.96 -8.95
C GLU A 381 -16.47 16.70 -7.92
N GLN A 382 -17.67 16.36 -8.42
CA GLN A 382 -18.83 16.03 -7.59
C GLN A 382 -18.84 14.56 -7.12
N ASN A 383 -17.90 13.73 -7.59
CA ASN A 383 -17.91 12.31 -7.26
C ASN A 383 -17.56 12.11 -5.78
N SER A 384 -18.42 11.39 -5.07
CA SER A 384 -18.25 11.10 -3.64
C SER A 384 -17.22 10.00 -3.36
N LEU A 385 -16.75 9.26 -4.37
CA LEU A 385 -15.80 8.17 -4.18
C LEU A 385 -14.42 8.72 -3.77
N PRO A 386 -13.92 8.40 -2.56
CA PRO A 386 -12.63 8.91 -2.06
C PRO A 386 -11.46 8.60 -3.00
N PHE A 387 -11.49 7.43 -3.65
CA PHE A 387 -10.48 7.01 -4.61
C PHE A 387 -10.42 7.98 -5.81
N ILE A 388 -11.55 8.26 -6.45
CA ILE A 388 -11.60 9.17 -7.61
C ILE A 388 -11.15 10.57 -7.21
N ARG A 389 -11.57 11.05 -6.03
CA ARG A 389 -11.16 12.35 -5.51
C ARG A 389 -9.65 12.45 -5.29
N GLN A 390 -9.03 11.38 -4.80
CA GLN A 390 -7.57 11.34 -4.61
C GLN A 390 -6.81 11.36 -5.94
N PHE A 391 -7.31 10.66 -6.96
CA PHE A 391 -6.68 10.59 -8.29
C PHE A 391 -7.23 11.65 -9.28
N GLN A 392 -8.14 12.52 -8.84
CA GLN A 392 -8.80 13.53 -9.67
C GLN A 392 -7.79 14.35 -10.50
N PRO A 393 -6.70 14.89 -9.93
CA PRO A 393 -5.76 15.70 -10.72
C PRO A 393 -5.10 14.90 -11.85
N HIS A 394 -4.75 13.65 -11.59
CA HIS A 394 -4.14 12.76 -12.59
C HIS A 394 -5.14 12.38 -13.69
N ILE A 395 -6.37 12.03 -13.32
CA ILE A 395 -7.45 11.73 -14.26
C ILE A 395 -7.73 12.97 -15.12
N THR A 396 -7.84 14.15 -14.51
CA THR A 396 -8.11 15.43 -15.17
C THR A 396 -7.01 15.79 -16.16
N SER A 397 -5.74 15.69 -15.75
CA SER A 397 -4.58 15.94 -16.62
C SER A 397 -4.56 15.01 -17.84
N LYS A 398 -4.80 13.71 -17.64
CA LYS A 398 -4.90 12.73 -18.74
C LYS A 398 -6.08 12.99 -19.67
N LEU A 399 -7.25 13.38 -19.15
CA LEU A 399 -8.41 13.73 -19.97
C LEU A 399 -8.15 15.00 -20.79
N LEU A 400 -7.54 16.02 -20.19
CA LEU A 400 -7.17 17.27 -20.87
C LEU A 400 -6.14 17.01 -21.98
N SER A 401 -5.09 16.24 -21.72
CA SER A 401 -4.05 15.96 -22.72
C SER A 401 -4.61 15.14 -23.90
N LYS A 402 -5.49 14.17 -23.65
CA LYS A 402 -6.23 13.45 -24.71
C LYS A 402 -7.11 14.40 -25.53
N ALA A 403 -7.90 15.25 -24.87
CA ALA A 403 -8.79 16.20 -25.54
C ALA A 403 -8.02 17.23 -26.38
N GLN A 404 -6.90 17.75 -25.86
CA GLN A 404 -6.01 18.66 -26.59
C GLN A 404 -5.41 17.99 -27.82
N MET A 405 -4.88 16.76 -27.68
CA MET A 405 -4.35 16.02 -28.84
C MET A 405 -5.42 15.80 -29.91
N LYS A 406 -6.66 15.45 -29.52
CA LYS A 406 -7.76 15.28 -30.47
C LYS A 406 -8.16 16.59 -31.14
N ASN A 407 -8.19 17.68 -30.39
CA ASN A 407 -8.52 19.00 -30.94
C ASN A 407 -7.42 19.51 -31.88
N GLU A 408 -6.13 19.38 -31.52
CA GLU A 408 -5.01 19.69 -32.40
C GLU A 408 -5.05 18.89 -33.71
N LEU A 409 -5.42 17.61 -33.62
CA LEU A 409 -5.57 16.73 -34.77
C LEU A 409 -6.72 17.18 -35.67
N ARG A 410 -7.86 17.53 -35.07
CA ARG A 410 -9.00 18.10 -35.78
C ARG A 410 -8.65 19.42 -36.47
N THR A 411 -8.00 20.35 -35.76
CA THR A 411 -7.56 21.63 -36.34
C THR A 411 -6.59 21.40 -37.50
N LYS A 412 -5.63 20.48 -37.38
CA LYS A 412 -4.72 20.13 -38.49
C LYS A 412 -5.44 19.51 -39.69
N LEU A 413 -6.42 18.64 -39.46
CA LEU A 413 -7.23 18.08 -40.55
C LEU A 413 -8.09 19.14 -41.24
N GLU A 414 -8.57 20.14 -40.49
CA GLU A 414 -9.30 21.29 -41.02
C GLU A 414 -8.38 22.25 -41.79
N GLU A 415 -7.17 22.54 -41.28
CA GLU A 415 -6.13 23.32 -41.96
C GLU A 415 -5.67 22.67 -43.27
N ILE A 416 -5.59 21.34 -43.31
CA ILE A 416 -5.26 20.57 -44.53
C ILE A 416 -6.45 20.58 -45.53
N GLY A 417 -7.61 21.16 -45.18
CA GLY A 417 -8.74 21.31 -46.09
C GLY A 417 -9.46 19.99 -46.40
N LEU A 418 -9.23 18.94 -45.61
CA LEU A 418 -9.84 17.62 -45.85
C LEU A 418 -11.34 17.63 -45.59
N LYS A 419 -11.84 18.53 -44.74
CA LYS A 419 -13.28 18.66 -44.43
C LYS A 419 -14.14 19.02 -45.66
N THR A 420 -13.55 19.71 -46.63
CA THR A 420 -14.19 20.06 -47.92
C THR A 420 -14.01 19.00 -48.99
N LEU A 421 -12.99 18.14 -48.87
CA LEU A 421 -12.64 17.13 -49.87
C LEU A 421 -13.25 15.75 -49.57
N VAL A 422 -13.56 15.46 -48.31
CA VAL A 422 -14.10 14.18 -47.89
C VAL A 422 -15.26 14.42 -46.94
N GLY A 423 -16.48 14.06 -47.37
CA GLY A 423 -17.71 14.28 -46.60
C GLY A 423 -17.65 13.68 -45.18
N PRO A 424 -18.57 14.05 -44.27
CA PRO A 424 -18.45 13.81 -42.83
C PRO A 424 -18.15 12.36 -42.43
N GLN A 425 -18.67 11.36 -43.17
CA GLN A 425 -18.39 9.93 -42.92
C GLN A 425 -16.96 9.49 -43.26
N LEU A 426 -16.27 10.22 -44.14
CA LEU A 426 -14.87 9.97 -44.49
C LEU A 426 -13.89 10.78 -43.63
N PHE A 427 -14.36 11.83 -42.94
CA PHE A 427 -13.56 12.58 -41.98
C PHE A 427 -13.21 11.73 -40.74
N ASP A 428 -14.18 10.99 -40.19
CA ASP A 428 -13.95 10.05 -39.08
C ASP A 428 -13.06 8.86 -39.48
N LYS A 429 -13.20 8.37 -40.72
CA LYS A 429 -12.28 7.36 -41.28
C LYS A 429 -10.89 7.96 -41.57
N GLY A 430 -10.81 9.23 -41.94
CA GLY A 430 -9.57 9.98 -42.15
C GLY A 430 -8.79 10.16 -40.85
N GLU A 431 -9.48 10.35 -39.72
CA GLU A 431 -8.88 10.37 -38.39
C GLU A 431 -8.21 9.03 -38.06
N GLN A 432 -8.90 7.91 -38.32
CA GLN A 432 -8.35 6.56 -38.14
C GLN A 432 -7.18 6.25 -39.10
N VAL A 433 -7.28 6.66 -40.36
CA VAL A 433 -6.22 6.47 -41.36
C VAL A 433 -4.99 7.33 -41.03
N TYR A 434 -5.17 8.56 -40.53
CA TYR A 434 -4.05 9.41 -40.11
C TYR A 434 -3.34 8.83 -38.88
N LEU A 435 -4.09 8.33 -37.88
CA LEU A 435 -3.52 7.62 -36.73
C LEU A 435 -2.74 6.36 -37.19
N ALA A 436 -3.31 5.55 -38.07
CA ALA A 436 -2.64 4.37 -38.64
C ALA A 436 -1.41 4.73 -39.49
N LEU A 437 -1.45 5.80 -40.28
CA LEU A 437 -0.31 6.28 -41.06
C LEU A 437 0.80 6.86 -40.18
N LYS A 438 0.45 7.47 -39.05
CA LYS A 438 1.41 7.94 -38.05
C LYS A 438 2.08 6.76 -37.36
N GLU A 439 1.31 5.76 -36.93
CA GLU A 439 1.84 4.51 -36.37
C GLU A 439 2.71 3.74 -37.39
N TRP A 440 2.32 3.74 -38.68
CA TRP A 440 3.10 3.14 -39.76
C TRP A 440 4.39 3.93 -40.07
N LYS A 441 4.35 5.26 -40.04
CA LYS A 441 5.54 6.10 -40.21
C LYS A 441 6.53 5.92 -39.06
N ASP A 442 6.02 5.83 -37.83
CA ASP A 442 6.81 5.55 -36.64
C ASP A 442 7.40 4.12 -36.68
N SER A 443 6.73 3.15 -37.32
CA SER A 443 7.25 1.79 -37.52
C SER A 443 8.31 1.71 -38.64
N GLN A 444 8.13 2.44 -39.74
CA GLN A 444 9.10 2.58 -40.84
C GLN A 444 10.40 3.26 -40.39
N GLU A 445 10.32 4.34 -39.60
CA GLU A 445 11.51 4.99 -39.04
C GLU A 445 12.30 4.07 -38.10
N ASN A 446 11.61 3.18 -37.38
CA ASN A 446 12.25 2.16 -36.55
C ASN A 446 12.85 1.00 -37.39
N GLY A 447 12.20 0.61 -38.49
CA GLY A 447 12.74 -0.38 -39.44
C GLY A 447 14.02 0.10 -40.14
N ILE A 448 14.05 1.36 -40.58
CA ILE A 448 15.24 1.98 -41.20
C ILE A 448 16.40 2.08 -40.20
N ARG A 449 16.11 2.25 -38.90
CA ARG A 449 17.12 2.27 -37.83
C ARG A 449 17.69 0.88 -37.54
N LEU A 450 16.86 -0.17 -37.57
CA LEU A 450 17.31 -1.56 -37.42
C LEU A 450 18.19 -2.02 -38.58
N ALA A 451 17.85 -1.65 -39.82
CA ALA A 451 18.68 -1.95 -40.98
C ALA A 451 20.06 -1.28 -40.90
N LYS A 452 20.12 0.00 -40.48
CA LYS A 452 21.39 0.72 -40.24
C LYS A 452 22.19 0.19 -39.05
N LEU A 453 21.52 -0.43 -38.07
CA LEU A 453 22.20 -1.07 -36.95
C LEU A 453 22.78 -2.43 -37.36
N GLN A 454 22.06 -3.21 -38.16
CA GLN A 454 22.56 -4.47 -38.74
C GLN A 454 23.73 -4.24 -39.68
N GLU A 455 23.69 -3.18 -40.49
CA GLU A 455 24.81 -2.77 -41.36
C GLU A 455 26.06 -2.48 -40.53
N LYS A 456 25.93 -1.72 -39.43
CA LYS A 456 27.04 -1.42 -38.52
C LYS A 456 27.53 -2.58 -37.66
N VAL A 457 26.68 -3.58 -37.40
CA VAL A 457 27.06 -4.82 -36.72
C VAL A 457 27.71 -5.81 -37.69
N GLY A 458 27.45 -5.70 -38.99
CA GLY A 458 28.20 -6.44 -40.02
C GLY A 458 29.56 -5.81 -40.36
N GLU A 459 29.71 -4.50 -40.15
CA GLU A 459 30.98 -3.78 -40.30
C GLU A 459 31.95 -3.95 -39.12
N ALA A 460 31.43 -4.26 -37.93
CA ALA A 460 32.20 -4.51 -36.70
C ALA A 460 32.50 -5.99 -36.52
#